data_AF-A0A816VWR9-F1
#
_entry.id   AF-A0A816VWR9-F1
#
_cell.length_a   1.000
_cell.length_b   1.000
_cell.length_c   1.000
_cell.angle_alpha   90.00
_cell.angle_beta   90.00
_cell.angle_gamma   90.00
#
_symmetry.space_group_name_H-M   'P 1'
#
loop_
_entity.id
_entity.type
_entity.pdbx_description
1 polymer ?
#
loop_
_entity_poly.entity_id
_entity_poly.type
_entity_poly.pdbx_seq_one_letter_code
_entity_poly.pdbx_strand_id
1 'polypeptide(L)'
;MPLLALRNFYVKRNLELKDSELEDNDWSLYLKLAVATTNKSFDVSRLSLANLKILKVATESNQGLGDYNAVFYIEYEDSCEARVGKDVHRAAIVRRILDKQSEVVRLLGHNQSINKSAAMEAGSSSAQD
;
A
#
# COMPACT_ATOMS: atom_id res chain seq x y z
N MET A 1 14.25 -3.27 4.28
CA MET A 1 13.60 -2.99 5.57
C MET A 1 12.10 -2.59 5.54
N PRO A 2 11.31 -2.62 4.45
CA PRO A 2 9.89 -2.23 4.53
C PRO A 2 8.87 -3.39 4.61
N LEU A 3 9.22 -4.62 4.18
CA LEU A 3 8.30 -5.76 4.20
C LEU A 3 8.00 -6.28 5.62
N LEU A 4 9.03 -6.36 6.47
CA LEU A 4 8.86 -6.74 7.88
C LEU A 4 8.00 -5.70 8.62
N ALA A 5 8.08 -4.42 8.23
CA ALA A 5 7.25 -3.38 8.81
C ALA A 5 5.78 -3.57 8.43
N LEU A 6 5.45 -3.81 7.15
CA LEU A 6 4.06 -4.13 6.74
C LEU A 6 3.53 -5.38 7.44
N ARG A 7 4.30 -6.48 7.44
CA ARG A 7 3.88 -7.74 8.08
C ARG A 7 3.70 -7.59 9.59
N ASN A 8 4.64 -6.94 10.28
CA ASN A 8 4.51 -6.67 11.71
C ASN A 8 3.41 -5.65 12.01
N PHE A 9 3.10 -4.74 11.09
CA PHE A 9 2.02 -3.77 11.23
C PHE A 9 0.64 -4.44 11.18
N TYR A 10 0.41 -5.32 10.19
CA TYR A 10 -0.83 -6.11 10.12
C TYR A 10 -1.03 -6.99 11.37
N VAL A 11 0.04 -7.64 11.85
CA VAL A 11 -0.04 -8.58 13.00
C VAL A 11 -0.16 -7.87 14.35
N LYS A 12 0.41 -6.67 14.53
CA LYS A 12 0.52 -6.05 15.86
C LYS A 12 -0.63 -5.10 16.22
N ARG A 13 -1.50 -4.69 15.29
CA ARG A 13 -2.54 -3.67 15.57
C ARG A 13 -3.98 -3.93 15.11
N ASN A 14 -4.33 -5.02 14.44
CA ASN A 14 -5.72 -5.27 13.99
C ASN A 14 -6.37 -4.05 13.26
N LEU A 15 -5.62 -3.38 12.37
CA LEU A 15 -6.06 -2.19 11.62
C LEU A 15 -6.39 -2.49 10.15
N GLU A 16 -6.63 -3.75 9.81
CA GLU A 16 -7.12 -4.15 8.49
C GLU A 16 -8.58 -3.68 8.35
N LEU A 17 -8.86 -2.93 7.28
CA LEU A 17 -10.20 -2.43 7.00
C LEU A 17 -11.13 -3.57 6.60
N LYS A 18 -12.39 -3.49 7.03
CA LYS A 18 -13.43 -4.43 6.59
C LYS A 18 -13.86 -4.11 5.16
N ASP A 19 -14.44 -5.10 4.48
CA ASP A 19 -14.94 -4.94 3.10
C ASP A 19 -15.92 -3.76 2.94
N SER A 20 -16.76 -3.49 3.95
CA SER A 20 -17.65 -2.32 3.94
C SER A 20 -16.92 -0.98 3.97
N GLU A 21 -15.79 -0.90 4.66
CA GLU A 21 -14.95 0.33 4.74
C GLU A 21 -14.08 0.51 3.48
N LEU A 22 -13.86 -0.59 2.75
CA LEU A 22 -13.23 -0.61 1.44
C LEU A 22 -14.14 -0.01 0.36
N GLU A 23 -15.46 -0.16 0.47
CA GLU A 23 -16.44 0.36 -0.49
C GLU A 23 -16.71 1.87 -0.32
N ASP A 24 -16.58 2.41 0.90
CA ASP A 24 -16.93 3.79 1.23
C ASP A 24 -15.84 4.84 0.89
N ASN A 25 -14.67 4.44 0.39
CA ASN A 25 -13.52 5.34 0.19
C ASN A 25 -12.80 5.12 -1.14
N ASP A 26 -12.25 6.20 -1.70
CA ASP A 26 -11.50 6.20 -2.96
C ASP A 26 -10.06 5.64 -2.81
N TRP A 27 -9.90 4.44 -2.24
CA TRP A 27 -8.61 3.76 -2.13
C TRP A 27 -7.93 3.57 -3.49
N SER A 28 -8.74 3.45 -4.56
CA SER A 28 -8.27 3.43 -5.94
C SER A 28 -7.47 4.69 -6.29
N LEU A 29 -7.90 5.87 -5.84
CA LEU A 29 -7.18 7.13 -6.09
C LEU A 29 -5.80 7.11 -5.42
N TYR A 30 -5.73 6.66 -4.17
CA TYR A 30 -4.48 6.57 -3.42
C TYR A 30 -3.50 5.59 -4.06
N LEU A 31 -3.99 4.43 -4.47
CA LEU A 31 -3.19 3.44 -5.18
C LEU A 31 -2.68 3.99 -6.52
N LYS A 32 -3.54 4.60 -7.32
CA LYS A 32 -3.19 5.21 -8.61
C LYS A 32 -2.12 6.29 -8.45
N LEU A 33 -2.26 7.15 -7.45
CA LEU A 33 -1.26 8.16 -7.12
C LEU A 33 0.09 7.52 -6.80
N ALA A 34 0.14 6.52 -5.92
CA ALA A 34 1.38 5.83 -5.53
C ALA A 34 2.08 5.13 -6.70
N VAL A 35 1.29 4.56 -7.61
CA VAL A 35 1.80 3.95 -8.85
C VAL A 35 2.38 5.01 -9.76
N ALA A 36 1.66 6.11 -10.02
CA ALA A 36 2.12 7.18 -10.89
C ALA A 36 3.37 7.88 -10.35
N THR A 37 3.46 8.13 -9.04
CA THR A 37 4.62 8.80 -8.43
C THR A 37 5.89 7.94 -8.46
N THR A 38 5.76 6.62 -8.44
CA THR A 38 6.90 5.69 -8.48
C THR A 38 7.37 5.44 -9.92
N ASN A 39 6.47 5.55 -10.89
CA ASN A 39 6.70 5.21 -12.30
C ASN A 39 6.77 6.46 -13.20
N LYS A 40 7.23 7.61 -12.66
CA LYS A 40 7.28 8.90 -13.37
C LYS A 40 8.06 8.90 -14.69
N SER A 41 8.95 7.93 -14.88
CA SER A 41 9.76 7.77 -16.10
C SER A 41 9.06 6.98 -17.21
N PHE A 42 7.91 6.36 -16.94
CA PHE A 42 7.15 5.64 -17.95
C PHE A 42 6.26 6.61 -18.73
N ASP A 43 6.17 6.37 -20.04
CA ASP A 43 5.17 7.03 -20.88
C ASP A 43 3.76 6.71 -20.37
N VAL A 44 2.84 7.68 -20.49
CA VAL A 44 1.43 7.58 -20.05
C VAL A 44 0.75 6.36 -20.66
N SER A 45 1.14 5.99 -21.88
CA SER A 45 0.68 4.78 -22.58
C SER A 45 1.06 3.46 -21.86
N ARG A 46 2.17 3.44 -21.12
CA ARG A 46 2.65 2.29 -20.33
C ARG A 46 2.14 2.31 -18.88
N LEU A 47 1.52 3.41 -18.46
CA LEU A 47 0.96 3.60 -17.13
C LEU A 47 -0.51 3.17 -17.06
N SER A 48 -0.91 2.06 -17.69
CA SER A 48 -2.29 1.58 -17.54
C SER A 48 -2.58 1.34 -16.05
N LEU A 49 -3.48 2.13 -15.50
CA LEU A 49 -3.93 2.06 -14.11
C LEU A 49 -5.18 1.18 -13.95
N ALA A 50 -5.68 0.60 -15.06
CA ALA A 50 -6.83 -0.31 -15.05
C ALA A 50 -6.48 -1.69 -14.49
N ASN A 51 -5.20 -2.06 -14.51
CA ASN A 51 -4.70 -3.39 -14.14
C ASN A 51 -4.28 -3.48 -12.67
N LEU A 52 -4.99 -2.75 -11.80
CA LEU A 52 -4.69 -2.64 -10.37
C LEU A 52 -5.86 -3.22 -9.57
N LYS A 53 -5.59 -4.27 -8.79
CA LYS A 53 -6.61 -4.90 -7.93
C LYS A 53 -6.21 -4.78 -6.47
N ILE A 54 -6.96 -4.00 -5.71
CA ILE A 54 -6.77 -3.87 -4.26
C ILE A 54 -7.13 -5.22 -3.60
N LEU A 55 -6.26 -5.68 -2.71
CA LEU A 55 -6.47 -6.89 -1.93
C LEU A 55 -6.79 -6.55 -0.48
N LYS A 56 -6.01 -5.65 0.13
CA LYS A 56 -6.13 -5.27 1.53
C LYS A 56 -5.74 -3.83 1.73
N VAL A 57 -6.37 -3.17 2.69
CA VAL A 57 -5.99 -1.83 3.13
C VAL A 57 -5.86 -1.82 4.64
N ALA A 58 -4.79 -1.19 5.13
CA ALA A 58 -4.63 -0.87 6.54
C ALA A 58 -4.30 0.62 6.69
N THR A 59 -4.64 1.18 7.84
CA THR A 59 -4.39 2.59 8.14
C THR A 59 -3.66 2.76 9.46
N GLU A 60 -2.73 3.72 9.51
CA GLU A 60 -2.10 4.23 10.71
C GLU A 60 -2.51 5.69 10.89
N SER A 61 -3.23 5.95 11.98
CA SER A 61 -3.71 7.29 12.34
C SER A 61 -3.88 7.36 13.85
N ASN A 62 -3.94 8.58 14.40
CA ASN A 62 -4.20 8.77 15.82
C ASN A 62 -5.70 8.74 16.12
N GLN A 63 -6.54 9.07 15.13
CA GLN A 63 -8.00 9.20 15.30
C GLN A 63 -8.82 8.26 14.40
N GLY A 64 -8.20 7.29 13.73
CA GLY A 64 -8.86 6.39 12.80
C GLY A 64 -9.03 6.98 11.39
N LEU A 65 -9.96 6.43 10.61
CA LEU A 65 -10.19 6.78 9.19
C LEU A 65 -10.46 8.29 8.95
N GLY A 66 -11.10 8.96 9.92
CA GLY A 66 -11.40 10.39 9.86
C GLY A 66 -10.21 11.31 10.15
N ASP A 67 -9.06 10.77 10.56
CA ASP A 67 -7.87 11.58 10.82
C ASP A 67 -7.31 12.15 9.52
N TYR A 68 -7.14 13.48 9.46
CA TYR A 68 -6.50 14.12 8.33
C TYR A 68 -5.07 13.62 8.11
N ASN A 69 -4.34 13.33 9.19
CA ASN A 69 -2.97 12.83 9.15
C ASN A 69 -2.98 11.31 9.30
N ALA A 70 -2.87 10.61 8.18
CA ALA A 70 -2.92 9.15 8.16
C ALA A 70 -1.91 8.56 7.17
N VAL A 71 -1.45 7.35 7.46
CA VAL A 71 -0.67 6.53 6.53
C VAL A 71 -1.51 5.33 6.14
N PHE A 72 -1.70 5.13 4.85
CA PHE A 72 -2.44 4.02 4.27
C PHE A 72 -1.46 3.04 3.65
N TYR A 73 -1.62 1.76 4.00
CA TYR A 73 -0.90 0.64 3.44
C TYR A 73 -1.88 -0.15 2.58
N ILE A 74 -1.59 -0.28 1.29
CA ILE A 74 -2.49 -0.91 0.33
C ILE A 74 -1.74 -2.08 -0.30
N GLU A 75 -2.18 -3.30 -0.04
CA GLU A 75 -1.74 -4.48 -0.79
C GLU A 75 -2.57 -4.62 -2.05
N TYR A 76 -1.93 -4.88 -3.18
CA TYR A 76 -2.58 -4.99 -4.47
C TYR A 76 -1.85 -5.94 -5.42
N GLU A 77 -2.58 -6.40 -6.43
CA GLU A 77 -2.03 -7.09 -7.60
C GLU A 77 -1.89 -6.09 -8.74
N ASP A 78 -0.75 -6.15 -9.42
CA ASP A 78 -0.48 -5.38 -10.62
C ASP A 78 -0.25 -6.34 -11.80
N SER A 79 -1.23 -6.38 -12.72
CA SER A 79 -1.17 -7.22 -13.91
C SER A 79 -0.69 -6.46 -15.16
N CYS A 80 -0.18 -5.25 -14.99
CA CYS A 80 0.41 -4.50 -16.10
C CYS A 80 1.83 -5.01 -16.39
N GLU A 81 1.94 -5.96 -17.32
CA GLU A 81 3.24 -6.56 -17.68
C GLU A 81 4.30 -5.54 -18.11
N ALA A 82 3.89 -4.48 -18.81
CA ALA A 82 4.79 -3.41 -19.23
C ALA A 82 5.43 -2.65 -18.04
N ARG A 83 4.77 -2.64 -16.88
CA ARG A 83 5.23 -1.95 -15.67
C ARG A 83 5.96 -2.89 -14.71
N VAL A 84 5.45 -4.11 -14.52
CA VAL A 84 5.94 -4.99 -13.43
C VAL A 84 6.40 -6.38 -13.89
N GLY A 85 6.28 -6.71 -15.18
CA GLY A 85 6.43 -8.09 -15.65
C GLY A 85 5.24 -8.95 -15.23
N LYS A 86 5.46 -10.24 -14.95
CA LYS A 86 4.36 -11.15 -14.60
C LYS A 86 3.77 -10.85 -13.22
N ASP A 87 2.45 -10.64 -13.18
CA ASP A 87 1.57 -10.50 -12.00
C ASP A 87 2.29 -10.40 -10.65
N VAL A 88 2.73 -9.18 -10.33
CA VAL A 88 3.52 -8.95 -9.12
C VAL A 88 2.59 -8.50 -8.01
N HIS A 89 2.65 -9.20 -6.88
CA HIS A 89 2.05 -8.76 -5.63
C HIS A 89 2.86 -7.60 -5.04
N ARG A 90 2.20 -6.49 -4.72
CA ARG A 90 2.84 -5.22 -4.37
C ARG A 90 2.18 -4.56 -3.16
N ALA A 91 2.93 -3.66 -2.54
CA ALA A 91 2.42 -2.74 -1.54
C ALA A 91 2.54 -1.31 -2.05
N ALA A 92 1.54 -0.50 -1.78
CA ALA A 92 1.60 0.95 -1.85
C ALA A 92 1.51 1.54 -0.43
N ILE A 93 2.27 2.60 -0.20
CA ILE A 93 2.26 3.37 1.03
C ILE A 93 1.87 4.79 0.65
N VAL A 94 0.78 5.29 1.23
CA VAL A 94 0.25 6.63 0.96
C VAL A 94 0.12 7.39 2.25
N ARG A 95 0.82 8.52 2.37
CA ARG A 95 0.72 9.41 3.52
C ARG A 95 -0.12 10.63 3.16
N ARG A 96 -1.19 10.84 3.90
CA ARG A 96 -2.01 12.05 3.87
C ARG A 96 -1.58 12.97 5.00
N ILE A 97 -1.36 14.24 4.66
CA ILE A 97 -0.95 15.27 5.61
C ILE A 97 -1.81 16.51 5.38
N LEU A 98 -2.46 17.02 6.41
CA LEU A 98 -3.07 18.35 6.40
C LEU A 98 -2.11 19.34 7.06
N ASP A 99 -1.58 20.26 6.26
CA ASP A 99 -0.84 21.40 6.77
C ASP A 99 -1.84 22.45 7.27
N LYS A 100 -1.98 22.55 8.60
CA LYS A 100 -2.93 23.46 9.24
C LYS A 100 -2.61 24.94 9.00
N GLN A 101 -1.38 25.30 8.67
CA GLN A 101 -1.02 26.70 8.43
C GLN A 101 -1.40 27.15 7.03
N SER A 102 -1.22 26.28 6.03
CA SER A 102 -1.54 26.59 4.64
C SER A 102 -2.92 26.08 4.20
N GLU A 103 -3.60 25.31 5.04
CA GLU A 103 -4.85 24.58 4.74
C GLU A 103 -4.73 23.66 3.52
N VAL A 104 -3.50 23.24 3.19
CA VAL A 104 -3.21 22.36 2.05
C VAL A 104 -3.15 20.90 2.49
N VAL A 105 -3.88 20.05 1.78
CA VAL A 105 -3.73 18.60 1.87
C VAL A 105 -2.62 18.15 0.94
N ARG A 106 -1.63 17.45 1.49
CA ARG A 106 -0.53 16.83 0.74
C ARG A 106 -0.69 15.32 0.76
N LEU A 107 -0.59 14.71 -0.41
CA LEU A 107 -0.58 13.26 -0.59
C LEU A 107 0.79 12.83 -1.11
N LEU A 108 1.43 11.92 -0.38
CA LEU A 108 2.72 11.34 -0.74
C LEU A 108 2.52 9.85 -0.94
N GLY A 109 2.67 9.38 -2.17
CA GLY A 109 2.52 7.97 -2.52
C GLY A 109 3.84 7.35 -2.99
N HIS A 110 4.08 6.09 -2.61
CA HIS A 110 5.16 5.25 -3.13
C HIS A 110 4.71 3.80 -3.22
N ASN A 111 5.27 3.03 -4.17
CA ASN A 111 4.99 1.59 -4.28
C ASN A 111 6.27 0.74 -4.31
N GLN A 112 6.13 -0.52 -3.90
CA GLN A 112 7.23 -1.49 -3.82
C GLN A 112 6.72 -2.91 -4.12
N SER A 113 7.60 -3.77 -4.65
CA SER A 113 7.30 -5.20 -4.83
C SER A 113 7.39 -5.95 -3.49
N ILE A 114 6.54 -6.96 -3.34
CA ILE A 114 6.56 -7.87 -2.19
C ILE A 114 7.16 -9.20 -2.63
N ASN A 115 8.40 -9.48 -2.21
CA ASN A 115 8.97 -10.82 -2.37
C ASN A 115 8.41 -11.75 -1.29
N LYS A 116 7.46 -12.62 -1.68
CA LYS A 116 6.89 -13.64 -0.77
C LYS A 116 7.93 -14.65 -0.23
N SER A 117 9.07 -14.82 -0.90
CA SER A 117 10.12 -15.76 -0.47
C SER A 117 10.79 -15.40 0.86
N ALA A 118 10.84 -14.11 1.24
CA ALA A 118 11.43 -13.68 2.52
C ALA A 118 10.48 -13.88 3.72
N ALA A 119 9.21 -14.23 3.51
CA ALA A 119 8.22 -14.39 4.57
C ALA A 119 8.24 -15.81 5.20
N MET A 120 8.76 -16.82 4.50
CA MET A 120 8.81 -18.21 5.00
C MET A 120 10.02 -18.48 5.91
N GLU A 121 11.15 -17.80 5.72
CA GLU A 121 12.37 -18.00 6.51
C GLU A 121 12.25 -17.53 7.98
N ALA A 122 11.33 -16.62 8.29
CA ALA A 122 11.14 -16.12 9.66
C ALA A 122 10.19 -16.99 10.53
N GLY A 123 9.69 -18.11 10.01
CA GLY A 123 8.71 -18.97 10.67
C GLY A 123 9.19 -20.38 11.04
N SER A 124 10.40 -20.78 10.65
CA SER A 124 10.95 -22.11 10.96
C SER A 124 12.13 -22.00 11.92
N SER A 125 11.81 -21.83 13.20
CA SER A 125 12.69 -22.27 14.29
C SER A 125 11.83 -22.87 15.39
N SER A 126 11.30 -24.06 15.13
CA SER A 126 10.81 -24.98 16.14
C SER A 126 11.82 -26.10 16.32
N ALA A 127 12.36 -26.18 17.55
CA ALA A 127 12.88 -27.35 18.27
C ALA A 127 13.95 -28.25 17.61
N GLN A 128 15.10 -28.35 18.29
CA GLN A 128 16.02 -29.51 18.46
C GLN A 128 17.25 -28.96 19.22
N ASP A 129 17.71 -29.45 20.38
CA ASP A 129 17.55 -30.70 21.15
C ASP A 129 17.35 -30.41 22.66
#